data_AF-A0A847ELN9-F1
#
_entry.id   AF-A0A847ELN9-F1
#
_cell.length_a   1.000
_cell.length_b   1.000
_cell.length_c   1.000
_cell.angle_alpha   90.00
_cell.angle_beta   90.00
_cell.angle_gamma   90.00
#
_symmetry.space_group_name_H-M   'P 1'
#
loop_
_entity.id
_entity.type
_entity.pdbx_description
1 polymer ?
#
loop_
_entity_poly.entity_id
_entity_poly.type
_entity_poly.pdbx_seq_one_letter_code
_entity_poly.pdbx_strand_id
1 'polypeptide(L)' 'MSVTAAKGFTAAGVKAGIKASGNHDLALVRNEGPAKVAAGVFTTNRFQAAPVVWSIDVLAGGQ' A
#
# COMPACT_ATOMS: atom_id res chain seq x y z
N MET A 1 -3.40 18.69 -0.69
CA MET A 1 -4.06 17.72 0.21
C MET A 1 -3.74 16.31 -0.29
N SER A 2 -3.54 15.34 0.62
CA SER A 2 -3.11 13.96 0.30
C SER A 2 -3.83 12.94 1.20
N VAL A 3 -3.32 11.70 1.30
CA VAL A 3 -3.95 10.55 2.00
C VAL A 3 -4.30 10.79 3.47
N THR A 4 -3.59 11.68 4.16
CA THR A 4 -3.85 12.03 5.58
C THR A 4 -4.85 13.17 5.77
N ALA A 5 -5.43 13.70 4.68
CA ALA A 5 -6.47 14.72 4.78
C ALA A 5 -7.78 14.14 5.35
N ALA A 6 -8.07 12.87 5.06
CA ALA A 6 -9.19 12.15 5.66
C ALA A 6 -8.86 11.72 7.09
N LYS A 7 -9.84 11.84 8.00
CA LYS A 7 -9.71 11.37 9.38
C LYS A 7 -9.55 9.85 9.42
N GLY A 8 -8.75 9.35 10.36
CA GLY A 8 -8.51 7.91 10.54
C GLY A 8 -7.44 7.33 9.61
N PHE A 9 -6.65 8.18 8.93
CA PHE A 9 -5.51 7.74 8.13
C PHE A 9 -4.21 8.39 8.61
N THR A 10 -3.23 7.56 8.93
CA THR A 10 -1.84 7.98 9.17
C THR A 10 -0.92 7.44 8.08
N ALA A 11 0.17 8.16 7.80
CA ALA A 11 1.13 7.76 6.78
C ALA A 11 2.54 8.18 7.14
N ALA A 12 3.52 7.39 6.69
CA ALA A 12 4.94 7.70 6.85
C ALA A 12 5.71 7.27 5.59
N GLY A 13 6.82 7.96 5.32
CA GLY A 13 7.79 7.58 4.31
C GLY A 13 9.19 7.63 4.93
N VAL A 14 10.03 6.64 4.62
CA VAL A 14 11.37 6.53 5.21
C VAL A 14 12.42 6.27 4.12
N LYS A 15 13.68 6.49 4.50
CA LYS A 15 14.87 6.10 3.74
C LYS A 15 15.33 4.72 4.25
N ALA A 16 14.77 3.66 3.72
CA ALA A 16 15.08 2.28 4.08
C ALA A 16 16.39 1.76 3.44
N GLY A 17 16.97 2.48 2.47
CA GLY A 17 18.25 2.13 1.86
C GLY A 17 18.13 1.21 0.64
N ILE A 18 16.93 1.11 0.06
CA ILE A 18 16.66 0.40 -1.18
C ILE A 18 17.17 1.21 -2.38
N LYS A 19 16.99 2.54 -2.35
CA LYS A 19 17.51 3.43 -3.40
C LYS A 19 18.94 3.83 -3.09
N ALA A 20 19.85 3.57 -4.02
CA ALA A 20 21.24 4.02 -3.94
C ALA A 20 21.39 5.55 -3.80
N SER A 21 20.40 6.34 -4.25
CA SER A 21 20.40 7.79 -4.10
C SER A 21 20.15 8.29 -2.66
N GLY A 22 19.73 7.42 -1.74
CA GLY A 22 19.36 7.82 -0.37
C GLY A 22 18.04 8.59 -0.27
N ASN A 23 17.27 8.67 -1.35
CA ASN A 23 15.92 9.25 -1.34
C ASN A 23 14.93 8.32 -0.63
N HIS A 24 13.76 8.84 -0.22
CA HIS A 24 12.71 8.01 0.37
C HIS A 24 12.29 6.91 -0.60
N ASP A 25 12.14 5.69 -0.08
CA ASP A 25 12.03 4.46 -0.87
C ASP A 25 11.07 3.44 -0.25
N LEU A 26 10.59 3.66 0.97
CA LEU A 26 9.55 2.89 1.61
C LEU A 26 8.47 3.82 2.16
N ALA A 27 7.21 3.45 1.96
CA ALA A 27 6.05 4.18 2.46
C ALA A 27 5.05 3.23 3.12
N LEU A 28 4.32 3.75 4.10
CA LEU A 28 3.21 3.09 4.76
C LEU A 28 2.01 4.04 4.82
N VAL A 29 0.83 3.52 4.49
CA VAL A 29 -0.46 4.16 4.77
C VAL A 29 -1.25 3.22 5.67
N ARG A 30 -1.75 3.73 6.78
CA ARG A 30 -2.49 2.97 7.78
C ARG A 30 -3.88 3.55 7.95
N ASN A 31 -4.88 2.68 7.78
CA ASN A 31 -6.25 2.94 8.23
C ASN A 31 -6.34 2.60 9.74
N GLU A 32 -6.72 3.57 10.55
CA GLU A 32 -6.86 3.44 12.01
C GLU A 32 -8.21 2.85 12.43
N GLY A 33 -9.13 2.64 11.49
CA GLY A 33 -10.45 2.05 11.72
C GLY A 33 -11.52 3.08 12.13
N PRO A 34 -12.71 2.61 12.53
CA PRO A 34 -13.07 1.21 12.77
C PRO A 34 -13.38 0.41 11.49
N ALA A 35 -13.79 1.08 10.41
CA ALA A 35 -14.10 0.42 9.15
C ALA A 35 -12.81 0.02 8.42
N LYS A 36 -12.74 -1.24 7.97
CA LYS A 36 -11.61 -1.80 7.19
C LYS A 36 -11.99 -2.09 5.74
N VAL A 37 -12.91 -1.31 5.19
CA VAL A 37 -13.38 -1.47 3.81
C VAL A 37 -12.23 -1.12 2.86
N ALA A 38 -11.98 -2.00 1.89
CA ALA A 38 -10.99 -1.80 0.86
C ALA A 38 -11.53 -2.31 -0.49
N ALA A 39 -11.06 -1.70 -1.56
CA ALA A 39 -11.30 -2.14 -2.93
C ALA A 39 -10.04 -1.82 -3.75
N GLY A 40 -9.78 -2.61 -4.77
CA GLY A 40 -8.60 -2.45 -5.61
C GLY A 40 -8.79 -3.13 -6.96
N VAL A 41 -8.17 -2.55 -7.97
CA VAL A 41 -8.02 -3.14 -9.30
C VAL A 41 -6.54 -3.35 -9.56
N PHE A 42 -6.22 -4.40 -10.29
CA PHE A 42 -4.85 -4.84 -10.52
C PHE A 42 -4.53 -4.83 -12.01
N THR A 43 -3.24 -4.88 -12.35
CA THR A 43 -2.81 -4.96 -13.74
C THR A 43 -3.33 -6.22 -14.42
N THR A 44 -3.75 -6.10 -15.68
CA THR A 44 -4.21 -7.22 -16.51
C THR A 44 -3.07 -7.92 -17.26
N ASN A 45 -1.82 -7.48 -17.05
CA ASN A 45 -0.66 -8.13 -17.64
C ASN A 45 -0.56 -9.59 -17.14
N ARG A 46 -0.23 -10.51 -18.05
CA ARG A 46 -0.02 -11.93 -17.74
C ARG A 46 1.18 -12.15 -16.82
N PHE A 47 2.19 -11.28 -16.88
CA PHE A 47 3.36 -11.32 -16.00
C PHE A 47 3.17 -10.37 -14.83
N GLN A 48 2.64 -10.90 -13.72
CA GLN A 48 2.38 -10.13 -12.50
C GLN A 48 3.55 -10.24 -11.52
N ALA A 49 3.90 -9.13 -10.88
CA ALA A 49 4.88 -9.14 -9.80
C ALA A 49 4.27 -9.80 -8.54
N ALA A 50 5.11 -10.43 -7.71
CA ALA A 50 4.71 -11.03 -6.44
C ALA A 50 3.79 -10.15 -5.56
N PRO A 51 4.04 -8.84 -5.36
CA PRO A 51 3.14 -8.00 -4.54
C PRO A 51 1.73 -7.85 -5.14
N VAL A 52 1.58 -7.93 -6.47
CA VAL A 52 0.24 -7.89 -7.10
C VAL A 52 -0.55 -9.14 -6.72
N VAL A 53 0.07 -10.31 -6.85
CA VAL A 53 -0.56 -11.60 -6.51
C VAL A 53 -0.95 -11.64 -5.04
N TRP A 54 -0.05 -11.21 -4.14
CA TRP A 54 -0.33 -11.10 -2.72
C TRP A 54 -1.51 -10.17 -2.41
N SER A 55 -1.50 -8.96 -2.98
CA SER A 55 -2.57 -7.99 -2.70
C SER A 55 -3.93 -8.40 -3.26
N ILE A 56 -4.00 -9.18 -4.34
CA ILE A 56 -5.24 -9.78 -4.83
C ILE A 56 -5.83 -10.71 -3.76
N ASP A 57 -5.01 -11.59 -3.18
CA ASP A 57 -5.44 -12.55 -2.15
C ASP A 57 -5.93 -11.84 -0.88
N VAL A 58 -5.15 -10.87 -0.38
CA VAL A 58 -5.53 -10.06 0.79
C VAL A 58 -6.84 -9.29 0.55
N LEU A 59 -7.03 -8.68 -0.63
CA LEU A 59 -8.30 -7.98 -0.94
C LEU A 59 -9.50 -8.91 -1.07
N ALA A 60 -9.29 -10.17 -1.45
CA ALA A 60 -10.34 -11.18 -1.51
C ALA A 60 -10.76 -11.70 -0.11
N GLY A 61 -10.09 -11.25 0.96
CA GLY A 61 -10.30 -11.72 2.32
C GLY A 61 -9.36 -12.83 2.76
N GLY A 62 -8.31 -13.11 1.97
CA GLY A 62 -7.14 -13.90 2.40
C GLY A 62 -6.37 -13.20 3.53
N GLN A 63 -5.56 -13.97 4.26
CA GLN A 63 -4.72 -13.46 5.36
C GLN A 63 -3.50 -12.70 4.83
#